data_AF-A0A168BM37-F1
#
_entry.id   AF-A0A168BM37-F1
#
_cell.length_a   1.000
_cell.length_b   1.000
_cell.length_c   1.000
_cell.angle_alpha   90.00
_cell.angle_beta   90.00
_cell.angle_gamma   90.00
#
_symmetry.space_group_name_H-M   'P 1'
#
loop_
_entity.id
_entity.type
_entity.pdbx_description
1 polymer ?
#
loop_
_entity_poly.entity_id
_entity_poly.type
_entity_poly.pdbx_seq_one_letter_code
_entity_poly.pdbx_strand_id
1 'polypeptide(L)'
;MGSEFGVTPDTKPEARLDGVGVFYLTLATVWTVILFSGMAFVWSKRDMPILKIRGLTLSFAAVTLLHCYWFCVTTGYVYAPLMPEVAEFWIMGIWFPVGIALFHASNSRFLYVANAQKKYVDKTADLDWHGQRPRIRKTLVARWKMLAYTQKVLILVGLGMALHLFLIIFVFLISRKFHSSWGIPGTEVTGNAMEVKTEQGRGWEWWPSIFWQMFWAWVVAPIILWRSRNLHDTQGWRTQTIACCISGLHASPMWLIALHVSGMDPVNKYFIPPMWIAVSIMMLEIFTVFVPVWEVRKQRSLCQETLNSIARWESRQKSVKHSGKSVTSGTSSTLSWMGRTKAESVSTLGGSILTMDALEYTLAKNPEPLQEFSALRDFSGENIAFLTRIREWRAQYIVGAKTIKDEKDSTTSMVLSCECYESALRIYMNFISSNSAEFQVNLSSQDFKNLQTIFDGAAQSVHGGCDGADPATPFADTPKRNDESTEPLRYTGEIPEAFSEFVFDDAEMSIKYLVLTNTWPKFIKERRSYDSASSMESGK
;
A
#
# COMPACT_ATOMS: atom_id res chain seq x y z
N MET A 1 39.40 9.73 -22.04
CA MET A 1 38.07 9.41 -21.46
C MET A 1 38.28 8.72 -20.13
N GLY A 2 37.53 9.06 -19.08
CA GLY A 2 37.73 8.51 -17.72
C GLY A 2 36.90 7.25 -17.41
N SER A 3 37.13 6.68 -16.22
CA SER A 3 36.33 5.59 -15.62
C SER A 3 34.92 6.07 -15.24
N GLU A 4 34.01 5.19 -14.76
CA GLU A 4 32.68 5.65 -14.37
C GLU A 4 32.73 6.66 -13.21
N PHE A 5 33.77 6.65 -12.38
CA PHE A 5 33.97 7.68 -11.34
C PHE A 5 34.75 8.92 -11.81
N GLY A 6 34.88 9.16 -13.11
CA GLY A 6 35.60 10.32 -13.64
C GLY A 6 37.11 10.31 -13.29
N VAL A 7 37.66 9.12 -13.13
CA VAL A 7 39.09 8.89 -12.91
C VAL A 7 39.78 8.78 -14.26
N THR A 8 40.91 9.46 -14.41
CA THR A 8 41.76 9.39 -15.62
C THR A 8 43.13 8.80 -15.26
N PRO A 9 43.92 8.36 -16.26
CA PRO A 9 45.30 7.90 -16.05
C PRO A 9 46.16 8.89 -15.26
N ASP A 10 45.92 10.19 -15.40
CA ASP A 10 46.65 11.28 -14.73
C ASP A 10 46.12 11.62 -13.32
N THR A 11 45.07 10.95 -12.86
CA THR A 11 44.45 11.24 -11.56
C THR A 11 45.36 10.78 -10.43
N LYS A 12 45.66 11.68 -9.48
CA LYS A 12 46.40 11.35 -8.27
C LYS A 12 45.56 10.50 -7.31
N PRO A 13 46.14 9.49 -6.62
CA PRO A 13 45.44 8.65 -5.65
C PRO A 13 45.28 9.39 -4.31
N GLU A 14 44.55 10.50 -4.33
CA GLU A 14 44.27 11.33 -3.15
C GLU A 14 42.80 11.73 -3.11
N ALA A 15 42.28 12.00 -1.90
CA ALA A 15 40.90 12.45 -1.74
C ALA A 15 40.72 13.88 -2.29
N ARG A 16 39.67 14.10 -3.08
CA ARG A 16 39.35 15.42 -3.62
C ARG A 16 38.50 16.22 -2.62
N LEU A 17 39.16 17.00 -1.76
CA LEU A 17 38.53 17.85 -0.73
C LEU A 17 38.49 19.34 -1.13
N ASP A 18 38.42 19.62 -2.42
CA ASP A 18 38.19 20.96 -2.93
C ASP A 18 36.75 21.44 -2.68
N GLY A 19 36.40 22.65 -3.10
CA GLY A 19 35.06 23.21 -2.88
C GLY A 19 33.92 22.33 -3.42
N VAL A 20 34.17 21.60 -4.52
CA VAL A 20 33.21 20.65 -5.10
C VAL A 20 33.05 19.41 -4.21
N GLY A 21 34.16 18.85 -3.72
CA GLY A 21 34.13 17.75 -2.75
C GLY A 21 33.36 18.10 -1.47
N VAL A 22 33.62 19.29 -0.89
CA VAL A 22 32.90 19.78 0.30
C VAL A 22 31.40 19.95 0.03
N PHE A 23 31.02 20.46 -1.15
CA PHE A 23 29.63 20.55 -1.56
C PHE A 23 28.93 19.19 -1.56
N TYR A 24 29.53 18.18 -2.20
CA TYR A 24 28.93 16.85 -2.29
C TYR A 24 28.81 16.15 -0.93
N LEU A 25 29.81 16.30 -0.04
CA LEU A 25 29.73 15.78 1.33
C LEU A 25 28.61 16.45 2.13
N THR A 26 28.46 17.77 1.98
CA THR A 26 27.39 18.54 2.64
C THR A 26 26.02 18.13 2.10
N LEU A 27 25.87 18.04 0.78
CA LEU A 27 24.64 17.60 0.13
C LEU A 27 24.24 16.19 0.58
N ALA A 28 25.19 15.25 0.58
CA ALA A 28 24.97 13.89 1.00
C ALA A 28 24.46 13.85 2.46
N THR A 29 25.15 14.53 3.36
CA THR A 29 24.81 14.54 4.79
C THR A 29 23.45 15.18 5.06
N VAL A 30 23.20 16.36 4.49
CA VAL A 30 21.92 17.09 4.67
C VAL A 30 20.76 16.27 4.12
N TRP A 31 20.92 15.68 2.93
CA TRP A 31 19.88 14.88 2.30
C TRP A 31 19.58 13.60 3.09
N THR A 32 20.60 12.90 3.57
CA THR A 32 20.45 11.76 4.48
C THR A 32 19.61 12.13 5.70
N VAL A 33 19.94 13.22 6.39
CA VAL A 33 19.18 13.67 7.57
C VAL A 33 17.71 13.96 7.22
N ILE A 34 17.45 14.64 6.10
CA ILE A 34 16.10 14.97 5.63
C ILE A 34 15.31 13.69 5.33
N LEU A 35 15.91 12.74 4.60
CA LEU A 35 15.28 11.49 4.21
C LEU A 35 14.91 10.63 5.42
N PHE A 36 15.87 10.37 6.31
CA PHE A 36 15.65 9.55 7.49
C PHE A 36 14.65 10.20 8.46
N SER A 37 14.62 11.53 8.55
CA SER A 37 13.59 12.26 9.30
C SER A 37 12.19 12.03 8.71
N GLY A 38 12.06 12.05 7.38
CA GLY A 38 10.82 11.71 6.68
C GLY A 38 10.37 10.26 6.93
N MET A 39 11.30 9.32 6.83
CA MET A 39 11.05 7.89 7.11
C MET A 39 10.62 7.67 8.57
N ALA A 40 11.29 8.31 9.53
CA ALA A 40 10.96 8.24 10.94
C ALA A 40 9.56 8.81 11.23
N PHE A 41 9.19 9.94 10.60
CA PHE A 41 7.85 10.50 10.70
C PHE A 41 6.78 9.51 10.20
N VAL A 42 6.97 8.93 9.00
CA VAL A 42 6.04 7.95 8.43
C VAL A 42 5.97 6.69 9.30
N TRP A 43 7.09 6.23 9.83
CA TRP A 43 7.15 5.08 10.74
C TRP A 43 6.35 5.32 12.02
N SER A 44 6.46 6.52 12.62
CA SER A 44 5.72 6.89 13.82
C SER A 44 4.20 6.91 13.62
N LYS A 45 3.74 6.95 12.37
CA LYS A 45 2.33 6.96 11.96
C LYS A 45 1.91 5.69 11.21
N ARG A 46 2.72 4.63 11.24
CA ARG A 46 2.52 3.38 10.50
C ARG A 46 1.16 2.71 10.74
N ASP A 47 0.54 2.95 11.90
CA ASP A 47 -0.76 2.37 12.27
C ASP A 47 -1.94 3.00 11.53
N MET A 48 -1.73 4.14 10.85
CA MET A 48 -2.76 4.73 10.00
C MET A 48 -3.07 3.83 8.80
N PRO A 49 -4.34 3.57 8.45
CA PRO A 49 -4.72 2.66 7.36
C PRO A 49 -4.04 2.98 6.01
N ILE A 50 -3.90 4.27 5.69
CA ILE A 50 -3.22 4.78 4.48
C ILE A 50 -1.75 4.35 4.36
N LEU A 51 -1.07 4.14 5.50
CA LEU A 51 0.31 3.68 5.54
C LEU A 51 0.41 2.15 5.70
N LYS A 52 -0.50 1.55 6.47
CA LYS A 52 -0.56 0.11 6.71
C LYS A 52 -0.72 -0.67 5.40
N ILE A 53 -1.59 -0.21 4.50
CA ILE A 53 -1.85 -0.85 3.21
C ILE A 53 -0.61 -0.89 2.29
N ARG A 54 0.29 0.10 2.45
CA ARG A 54 1.50 0.26 1.63
C ARG A 54 2.62 -0.72 1.97
N GLY A 55 2.63 -1.31 3.17
CA GLY A 55 3.67 -2.25 3.58
C GLY A 55 5.05 -1.58 3.69
N LEU A 56 5.20 -0.68 4.66
CA LEU A 56 6.37 0.21 4.81
C LEU A 56 7.72 -0.51 4.94
N THR A 57 7.76 -1.73 5.49
CA THR A 57 9.02 -2.46 5.73
C THR A 57 9.80 -2.73 4.46
N LEU A 58 9.15 -3.27 3.43
CA LEU A 58 9.77 -3.56 2.13
C LEU A 58 10.17 -2.25 1.42
N SER A 59 9.32 -1.23 1.50
CA SER A 59 9.59 0.09 0.92
C SER A 59 10.81 0.74 1.56
N PHE A 60 10.92 0.71 2.89
CA PHE A 60 12.03 1.30 3.63
C PHE A 60 13.33 0.53 3.44
N ALA A 61 13.26 -0.81 3.34
CA ALA A 61 14.42 -1.62 2.99
C ALA A 61 14.95 -1.25 1.60
N ALA A 62 14.06 -1.12 0.60
CA ALA A 62 14.43 -0.71 -0.74
C ALA A 62 15.02 0.72 -0.77
N VAL A 63 14.35 1.68 -0.13
CA VAL A 63 14.81 3.08 -0.05
C VAL A 63 16.16 3.18 0.66
N THR A 64 16.36 2.48 1.78
CA THR A 64 17.64 2.50 2.50
C THR A 64 18.78 1.95 1.65
N LEU A 65 18.53 0.84 0.94
CA LEU A 65 19.55 0.22 0.09
C LEU A 65 19.91 1.11 -1.11
N LEU A 66 18.91 1.72 -1.74
CA LEU A 66 19.12 2.73 -2.80
C LEU A 66 19.81 3.98 -2.26
N HIS A 67 19.49 4.42 -1.04
CA HIS A 67 20.10 5.58 -0.41
C HIS A 67 21.58 5.36 -0.09
N CYS A 68 21.94 4.17 0.38
CA CYS A 68 23.35 3.83 0.57
C CYS A 68 24.13 3.92 -0.75
N TYR A 69 23.56 3.39 -1.84
CA TYR A 69 24.16 3.53 -3.17
C TYR A 69 24.24 5.00 -3.60
N TRP A 70 23.17 5.78 -3.41
CA TRP A 70 23.13 7.21 -3.69
C TRP A 70 24.24 7.95 -2.94
N PHE A 71 24.38 7.69 -1.64
CA PHE A 71 25.40 8.29 -0.79
C PHE A 71 26.81 7.95 -1.28
N CYS A 72 27.07 6.68 -1.62
CA CYS A 72 28.34 6.25 -2.23
C CYS A 72 28.62 7.00 -3.54
N VAL A 73 27.65 7.07 -4.46
CA VAL A 73 27.84 7.76 -5.73
C VAL A 73 28.03 9.27 -5.56
N THR A 74 27.22 9.92 -4.72
CA THR A 74 27.31 11.37 -4.48
C THR A 74 28.64 11.74 -3.85
N THR A 75 29.17 10.93 -2.93
CA THR A 75 30.49 11.15 -2.33
C THR A 75 31.64 10.56 -3.17
N GLY A 76 31.31 9.83 -4.25
CA GLY A 76 32.25 9.18 -5.15
C GLY A 76 33.26 10.14 -5.76
N TYR A 77 32.88 11.39 -6.05
CA TYR A 77 33.82 12.41 -6.49
C TYR A 77 35.03 12.57 -5.55
N VAL A 78 34.81 12.46 -4.24
CA VAL A 78 35.83 12.64 -3.20
C VAL A 78 36.72 11.41 -3.07
N TYR A 79 36.13 10.22 -2.94
CA TYR A 79 36.87 9.01 -2.57
C TYR A 79 37.25 8.12 -3.78
N ALA A 80 36.66 8.33 -4.97
CA ALA A 80 36.90 7.47 -6.11
C ALA A 80 38.37 7.28 -6.48
N PRO A 81 39.26 8.29 -6.40
CA PRO A 81 40.69 8.06 -6.66
C PRO A 81 41.31 7.01 -5.73
N LEU A 82 40.81 6.90 -4.48
CA LEU A 82 41.28 5.98 -3.45
C LEU A 82 40.59 4.61 -3.49
N MET A 83 39.48 4.47 -4.21
CA MET A 83 38.68 3.25 -4.22
C MET A 83 39.43 2.07 -4.89
N PRO A 84 39.32 0.84 -4.38
CA PRO A 84 39.83 -0.35 -5.07
C PRO A 84 39.22 -0.51 -6.46
N GLU A 85 40.01 -0.99 -7.42
CA GLU A 85 39.66 -1.01 -8.85
C GLU A 85 38.38 -1.84 -9.13
N VAL A 86 38.21 -2.96 -8.42
CA VAL A 86 37.09 -3.90 -8.62
C VAL A 86 35.83 -3.53 -7.84
N ALA A 87 35.91 -2.63 -6.85
CA ALA A 87 34.78 -2.31 -5.99
C ALA A 87 33.59 -1.72 -6.79
N GLU A 88 33.91 -0.94 -7.82
CA GLU A 88 32.99 -0.38 -8.81
C GLU A 88 32.08 -1.44 -9.43
N PHE A 89 32.67 -2.54 -9.92
CA PHE A 89 31.95 -3.63 -10.56
C PHE A 89 30.92 -4.28 -9.63
N TRP A 90 31.26 -4.49 -8.36
CA TRP A 90 30.34 -5.12 -7.41
C TRP A 90 29.22 -4.19 -6.92
N ILE A 91 29.53 -2.91 -6.69
CA ILE A 91 28.53 -1.91 -6.27
C ILE A 91 27.50 -1.72 -7.38
N MET A 92 27.95 -1.52 -8.62
CA MET A 92 27.05 -1.34 -9.76
C MET A 92 26.40 -2.65 -10.22
N GLY A 93 27.14 -3.75 -10.13
CA GLY A 93 26.72 -5.07 -10.59
C GLY A 93 25.76 -5.78 -9.66
N ILE A 94 25.81 -5.56 -8.34
CA ILE A 94 24.92 -6.26 -7.40
C ILE A 94 24.05 -5.27 -6.63
N TRP A 95 24.68 -4.31 -5.97
CA TRP A 95 23.98 -3.47 -4.98
C TRP A 95 22.84 -2.69 -5.63
N PHE A 96 23.13 -1.95 -6.69
CA PHE A 96 22.13 -1.13 -7.36
C PHE A 96 20.96 -1.95 -7.93
N PRO A 97 21.19 -3.05 -8.69
CA PRO A 97 20.13 -3.94 -9.16
C PRO A 97 19.25 -4.52 -8.04
N VAL A 98 19.83 -4.90 -6.90
CA VAL A 98 19.06 -5.38 -5.73
C VAL A 98 18.12 -4.29 -5.23
N GLY A 99 18.60 -3.05 -5.13
CA GLY A 99 17.80 -1.92 -4.63
C GLY A 99 16.61 -1.62 -5.53
N ILE A 100 16.83 -1.56 -6.84
CA ILE A 100 15.77 -1.34 -7.83
C ILE A 100 14.78 -2.50 -7.85
N ALA A 101 15.25 -3.74 -7.73
CA ALA A 101 14.36 -4.91 -7.72
C ALA A 101 13.44 -4.92 -6.48
N LEU A 102 13.97 -4.63 -5.28
CA LEU A 102 13.17 -4.49 -4.06
C LEU A 102 12.19 -3.31 -4.17
N PHE A 103 12.61 -2.21 -4.80
CA PHE A 103 11.76 -1.06 -5.02
C PHE A 103 10.57 -1.38 -5.94
N HIS A 104 10.80 -2.10 -7.03
CA HIS A 104 9.73 -2.58 -7.92
C HIS A 104 8.81 -3.57 -7.22
N ALA A 105 9.34 -4.48 -6.39
CA ALA A 105 8.54 -5.38 -5.56
C ALA A 105 7.61 -4.62 -4.59
N SER A 106 8.13 -3.55 -3.97
CA SER A 106 7.33 -2.67 -3.12
C SER A 106 6.23 -1.95 -3.90
N ASN A 107 6.55 -1.41 -5.09
CA ASN A 107 5.60 -0.64 -5.89
C ASN A 107 4.53 -1.52 -6.56
N SER A 108 4.82 -2.79 -6.86
CA SER A 108 3.85 -3.69 -7.48
C SER A 108 2.68 -4.00 -6.55
N ARG A 109 2.86 -3.84 -5.23
CA ARG A 109 1.80 -3.97 -4.20
C ARG A 109 0.59 -3.07 -4.48
N PHE A 110 0.80 -1.87 -5.03
CA PHE A 110 -0.30 -0.96 -5.41
C PHE A 110 -1.28 -1.64 -6.39
N LEU A 111 -0.75 -2.24 -7.46
CA LEU A 111 -1.57 -2.89 -8.47
C LEU A 111 -2.26 -4.15 -7.93
N TYR A 112 -1.63 -4.86 -7.01
CA TYR A 112 -2.27 -5.98 -6.32
C TYR A 112 -3.47 -5.52 -5.50
N VAL A 113 -3.26 -4.54 -4.61
CA VAL A 113 -4.32 -4.00 -3.75
C VAL A 113 -5.48 -3.46 -4.60
N ALA A 114 -5.18 -2.68 -5.63
CA ALA A 114 -6.20 -2.12 -6.52
C ALA A 114 -7.02 -3.19 -7.25
N ASN A 115 -6.40 -4.32 -7.64
CA ASN A 115 -7.13 -5.42 -8.27
C ASN A 115 -7.91 -6.25 -7.26
N ALA A 116 -7.35 -6.50 -6.08
CA ALA A 116 -8.00 -7.29 -5.04
C ALA A 116 -9.21 -6.55 -4.43
N GLN A 117 -9.20 -5.21 -4.38
CA GLN A 117 -10.33 -4.42 -3.93
C GLN A 117 -11.51 -4.39 -4.92
N LYS A 118 -11.31 -4.69 -6.22
CA LYS A 118 -12.41 -4.76 -7.21
C LYS A 118 -13.48 -5.79 -6.87
N LYS A 119 -13.13 -6.85 -6.13
CA LYS A 119 -14.06 -7.90 -5.71
C LYS A 119 -15.23 -7.36 -4.87
N TYR A 120 -15.07 -6.20 -4.22
CA TYR A 120 -16.13 -5.57 -3.43
C TYR A 120 -17.13 -4.77 -4.27
N VAL A 121 -16.90 -4.67 -5.58
CA VAL A 121 -17.81 -4.04 -6.55
C VAL A 121 -18.44 -5.10 -7.46
N ASP A 122 -17.68 -6.13 -7.83
CA ASP A 122 -18.14 -7.21 -8.70
C ASP A 122 -19.16 -8.11 -7.98
N LYS A 123 -20.47 -7.88 -8.22
CA LYS A 123 -21.59 -8.68 -7.69
C LYS A 123 -21.52 -10.17 -8.04
N THR A 124 -20.69 -10.57 -9.00
CA THR A 124 -20.45 -11.96 -9.39
C THR A 124 -19.63 -12.75 -8.38
N ALA A 125 -18.87 -12.10 -7.49
CA ALA A 125 -18.11 -12.78 -6.43
C ALA A 125 -19.03 -13.45 -5.38
N ASP A 126 -20.26 -12.97 -5.23
CA ASP A 126 -21.25 -13.54 -4.30
C ASP A 126 -21.84 -14.86 -4.78
N LEU A 127 -21.83 -15.10 -6.09
CA LEU A 127 -22.25 -16.37 -6.69
C LEU A 127 -21.15 -17.45 -6.58
N ASP A 128 -19.91 -17.06 -6.27
CA ASP A 128 -18.74 -17.93 -6.33
C ASP A 128 -18.27 -18.43 -4.94
N TRP A 129 -19.08 -18.27 -3.87
CA TRP A 129 -18.85 -19.03 -2.63
C TRP A 129 -19.22 -20.53 -2.78
N HIS A 130 -20.03 -20.86 -3.79
CA HIS A 130 -20.12 -22.23 -4.32
C HIS A 130 -18.97 -22.57 -5.29
N GLY A 131 -18.04 -21.64 -5.50
CA GLY A 131 -16.81 -21.83 -6.23
C GLY A 131 -15.99 -22.89 -5.52
N GLN A 132 -16.01 -24.10 -6.10
CA GLN A 132 -15.07 -25.16 -5.81
C GLN A 132 -13.69 -24.53 -5.59
N ARG A 133 -13.17 -24.59 -4.34
CA ARG A 133 -11.74 -24.39 -4.12
C ARG A 133 -11.05 -25.24 -5.20
N PRO A 134 -10.20 -24.66 -6.06
CA PRO A 134 -9.64 -25.42 -7.16
C PRO A 134 -8.99 -26.65 -6.54
N ARG A 135 -9.51 -27.84 -6.89
CA ARG A 135 -8.97 -29.14 -6.47
C ARG A 135 -7.45 -28.99 -6.50
N ILE A 136 -6.79 -29.18 -5.36
CA ILE A 136 -5.33 -29.15 -5.31
C ILE A 136 -4.87 -30.34 -6.14
N ARG A 137 -4.74 -30.14 -7.46
CA ARG A 137 -3.93 -31.00 -8.28
C ARG A 137 -2.51 -30.81 -7.76
N LYS A 138 -1.77 -31.91 -7.58
CA LYS A 138 -0.37 -31.96 -7.09
C LYS A 138 0.64 -31.17 -7.96
N THR A 139 0.17 -30.27 -8.81
CA THR A 139 0.95 -29.49 -9.76
C THR A 139 1.52 -28.25 -9.06
N LEU A 140 2.80 -27.97 -9.28
CA LEU A 140 3.50 -26.78 -8.78
C LEU A 140 2.75 -25.47 -9.13
N VAL A 141 2.04 -25.46 -10.26
CA VAL A 141 1.19 -24.33 -10.70
C VAL A 141 0.03 -24.05 -9.74
N ALA A 142 -0.59 -25.08 -9.15
CA ALA A 142 -1.68 -24.91 -8.20
C ALA A 142 -1.16 -24.32 -6.87
N ARG A 143 -0.02 -24.82 -6.38
CA ARG A 143 0.68 -24.25 -5.22
C ARG A 143 1.09 -22.80 -5.46
N TRP A 144 1.63 -22.50 -6.65
CA TRP A 144 1.98 -21.13 -7.03
C TRP A 144 0.77 -20.18 -6.99
N LYS A 145 -0.38 -20.60 -7.52
CA LYS A 145 -1.61 -19.79 -7.50
C LYS A 145 -2.10 -19.48 -6.08
N MET A 146 -1.85 -20.37 -5.10
CA MET A 146 -2.27 -20.20 -3.71
C MET A 146 -1.34 -19.31 -2.86
N LEU A 147 -0.12 -19.02 -3.32
CA LEU A 147 0.80 -18.16 -2.57
C LEU A 147 0.25 -16.72 -2.45
N ALA A 148 0.53 -16.10 -1.31
CA ALA A 148 0.25 -14.69 -1.09
C ALA A 148 0.98 -13.84 -2.16
N TYR A 149 0.39 -12.71 -2.55
CA TYR A 149 0.96 -11.86 -3.59
C TYR A 149 2.41 -11.46 -3.29
N THR A 150 2.68 -11.01 -2.05
CA THR A 150 4.04 -10.64 -1.62
C THR A 150 5.03 -11.79 -1.80
N GLN A 151 4.65 -13.02 -1.44
CA GLN A 151 5.51 -14.19 -1.61
C GLN A 151 5.76 -14.51 -3.09
N LYS A 152 4.73 -14.43 -3.95
CA LYS A 152 4.90 -14.59 -5.41
C LYS A 152 5.91 -13.60 -5.97
N VAL A 153 5.76 -12.32 -5.59
CA VAL A 153 6.67 -11.25 -6.05
C VAL A 153 8.08 -11.47 -5.51
N LEU A 154 8.24 -11.77 -4.22
CA LEU A 154 9.55 -12.03 -3.62
C LEU A 154 10.24 -13.24 -4.24
N ILE A 155 9.52 -14.31 -4.57
CA ILE A 155 10.10 -15.48 -5.24
C ILE A 155 10.52 -15.12 -6.67
N LEU A 156 9.68 -14.42 -7.45
CA LEU A 156 10.02 -14.01 -8.82
C LEU A 156 11.23 -13.07 -8.84
N VAL A 157 11.22 -12.06 -7.96
CA VAL A 157 12.33 -11.10 -7.81
C VAL A 157 13.57 -11.82 -7.32
N GLY A 158 13.46 -12.70 -6.32
CA GLY A 158 14.57 -13.50 -5.80
C GLY A 158 15.21 -14.41 -6.86
N LEU A 159 14.39 -15.08 -7.68
CA LEU A 159 14.87 -15.90 -8.80
C LEU A 159 15.60 -15.03 -9.84
N GLY A 160 15.03 -13.89 -10.20
CA GLY A 160 15.67 -12.93 -11.12
C GLY A 160 16.99 -12.40 -10.58
N MET A 161 17.05 -12.08 -9.29
CA MET A 161 18.27 -11.62 -8.62
C MET A 161 19.32 -12.72 -8.48
N ALA A 162 18.92 -13.98 -8.27
CA ALA A 162 19.83 -15.11 -8.25
C ALA A 162 20.45 -15.35 -9.64
N LEU A 163 19.64 -15.27 -10.71
CA LEU A 163 20.13 -15.31 -12.08
C LEU A 163 21.09 -14.15 -12.36
N HIS A 164 20.73 -12.94 -11.94
CA HIS A 164 21.58 -11.76 -12.10
C HIS A 164 22.92 -11.92 -11.37
N LEU A 165 22.91 -12.35 -10.12
CA LEU A 165 24.11 -12.64 -9.34
C LEU A 165 24.99 -13.70 -10.03
N PHE A 166 24.37 -14.76 -10.54
CA PHE A 166 25.07 -15.78 -11.32
C PHE A 166 25.75 -15.18 -12.56
N LEU A 167 25.06 -14.33 -13.32
CA LEU A 167 25.63 -13.67 -14.50
C LEU A 167 26.80 -12.74 -14.15
N ILE A 168 26.68 -11.97 -13.07
CA ILE A 168 27.75 -11.07 -12.61
C ILE A 168 28.98 -11.85 -12.16
N ILE A 169 28.80 -12.90 -11.36
CA ILE A 169 29.90 -13.78 -10.93
C ILE A 169 30.52 -14.48 -12.15
N PHE A 170 29.70 -14.96 -13.07
CA PHE A 170 30.17 -15.61 -14.29
C PHE A 170 31.04 -14.65 -15.11
N VAL A 171 30.56 -13.43 -15.39
CA VAL A 171 31.33 -12.41 -16.12
C VAL A 171 32.64 -12.05 -15.40
N PHE A 172 32.58 -11.87 -14.08
CA PHE A 172 33.75 -11.59 -13.26
C PHE A 172 34.82 -12.67 -13.43
N LEU A 173 34.42 -13.95 -13.33
CA LEU A 173 35.33 -15.08 -13.43
C LEU A 173 35.89 -15.27 -14.84
N ILE A 174 35.11 -15.04 -15.90
CA ILE A 174 35.59 -15.29 -17.27
C ILE A 174 36.42 -14.14 -17.85
N SER A 175 36.25 -12.91 -17.36
CA SER A 175 37.00 -11.77 -17.89
C SER A 175 38.38 -11.67 -17.25
N ARG A 176 39.43 -11.73 -18.08
CA ARG A 176 40.82 -11.52 -17.66
C ARG A 176 41.08 -10.05 -17.28
N LYS A 177 40.10 -9.18 -17.47
CA LYS A 177 40.09 -7.78 -17.02
C LYS A 177 40.19 -7.63 -15.50
N PHE A 178 39.66 -8.58 -14.74
CA PHE A 178 39.64 -8.57 -13.27
C PHE A 178 40.68 -9.52 -12.64
N HIS A 179 41.41 -10.26 -13.47
CA HIS A 179 42.28 -11.35 -13.04
C HIS A 179 43.60 -11.36 -13.82
N SER A 180 44.73 -11.33 -13.11
CA SER A 180 46.05 -11.25 -13.76
C SER A 180 46.48 -12.55 -14.44
N SER A 181 45.96 -13.72 -14.03
CA SER A 181 46.48 -15.04 -14.47
C SER A 181 45.48 -15.89 -15.27
N TRP A 182 44.18 -15.63 -15.19
CA TRP A 182 43.13 -16.52 -15.68
C TRP A 182 41.99 -15.71 -16.33
N GLY A 183 41.31 -16.30 -17.32
CA GLY A 183 40.20 -15.68 -18.04
C GLY A 183 40.34 -15.83 -19.55
N ILE A 184 39.38 -15.28 -20.30
CA ILE A 184 39.34 -15.33 -21.77
C ILE A 184 40.45 -14.44 -22.35
N PRO A 185 41.37 -14.98 -23.16
CA PRO A 185 42.40 -14.20 -23.84
C PRO A 185 41.79 -13.10 -24.71
N GLY A 186 42.37 -11.89 -24.68
CA GLY A 186 41.88 -10.72 -25.41
C GLY A 186 40.95 -9.79 -24.62
N THR A 187 40.63 -10.14 -23.36
CA THR A 187 39.96 -9.23 -22.40
C THR A 187 40.93 -8.57 -21.41
N GLU A 188 42.23 -8.78 -21.64
CA GLU A 188 43.32 -8.33 -20.78
C GLU A 188 43.45 -6.81 -20.81
N VAL A 189 43.78 -6.25 -19.65
CA VAL A 189 44.13 -4.83 -19.51
C VAL A 189 45.55 -4.75 -18.98
N THR A 190 46.38 -3.97 -19.66
CA THR A 190 47.77 -3.71 -19.29
C THR A 190 47.98 -2.21 -19.14
N GLY A 191 48.85 -1.80 -18.22
CA GLY A 191 49.09 -0.38 -17.95
C GLY A 191 49.44 -0.12 -16.48
N ASN A 192 49.46 1.15 -16.11
CA ASN A 192 49.56 1.57 -14.71
C ASN A 192 48.24 1.29 -13.95
N ALA A 193 48.24 1.32 -12.62
CA ALA A 193 47.05 1.01 -11.81
C ALA A 193 45.81 1.88 -12.16
N MET A 194 46.02 3.15 -12.52
CA MET A 194 44.94 4.08 -12.88
C MET A 194 44.41 3.84 -14.31
N GLU A 195 45.25 3.41 -15.24
CA GLU A 195 44.85 2.96 -16.58
C GLU A 195 44.05 1.67 -16.47
N VAL A 196 44.52 0.70 -15.69
CA VAL A 196 43.81 -0.56 -15.43
C VAL A 196 42.43 -0.30 -14.84
N LYS A 197 42.37 0.55 -13.81
CA LYS A 197 41.12 0.99 -13.18
C LYS A 197 40.17 1.69 -14.15
N THR A 198 40.72 2.53 -15.04
CA THR A 198 39.92 3.25 -16.05
C THR A 198 39.27 2.28 -17.04
N GLU A 199 40.04 1.30 -17.50
CA GLU A 199 39.54 0.29 -18.42
C GLU A 199 38.55 -0.66 -17.74
N GLN A 200 38.80 -1.10 -16.49
CA GLN A 200 37.89 -1.98 -15.73
C GLN A 200 36.47 -1.40 -15.57
N GLY A 201 36.34 -0.08 -15.46
CA GLY A 201 35.05 0.63 -15.43
C GLY A 201 34.29 0.67 -16.76
N ARG A 202 34.75 -0.01 -17.81
CA ARG A 202 34.14 0.03 -19.16
C ARG A 202 34.12 -1.37 -19.78
N GLY A 203 33.34 -1.57 -20.83
CA GLY A 203 33.38 -2.80 -21.64
C GLY A 203 32.10 -3.62 -21.63
N TRP A 204 32.15 -4.77 -22.30
CA TRP A 204 30.99 -5.66 -22.46
C TRP A 204 30.63 -6.37 -21.15
N GLU A 205 31.55 -6.42 -20.19
CA GLU A 205 31.38 -7.00 -18.85
C GLU A 205 30.22 -6.35 -18.09
N TRP A 206 29.86 -5.12 -18.44
CA TRP A 206 28.80 -4.33 -17.83
C TRP A 206 27.40 -4.64 -18.38
N TRP A 207 27.31 -5.45 -19.44
CA TRP A 207 26.06 -5.76 -20.13
C TRP A 207 24.97 -6.34 -19.21
N PRO A 208 25.24 -7.28 -18.29
CA PRO A 208 24.21 -7.81 -17.40
C PRO A 208 23.53 -6.70 -16.57
N SER A 209 24.31 -5.76 -16.04
CA SER A 209 23.81 -4.62 -15.26
C SER A 209 23.01 -3.65 -16.12
N ILE A 210 23.54 -3.26 -17.28
CA ILE A 210 22.90 -2.34 -18.23
C ILE A 210 21.56 -2.92 -18.71
N PHE A 211 21.56 -4.20 -19.13
CA PHE A 211 20.38 -4.87 -19.64
C PHE A 211 19.26 -4.87 -18.61
N TRP A 212 19.56 -5.25 -17.37
CA TRP A 212 18.55 -5.32 -16.31
C TRP A 212 18.01 -3.94 -15.94
N GLN A 213 18.89 -2.93 -15.86
CA GLN A 213 18.49 -1.56 -15.60
C GLN A 213 17.57 -1.00 -16.70
N MET A 214 17.89 -1.27 -17.96
CA MET A 214 17.05 -0.90 -19.10
C MET A 214 15.74 -1.68 -19.13
N PHE A 215 15.74 -2.97 -18.81
CA PHE A 215 14.54 -3.79 -18.74
C PHE A 215 13.53 -3.23 -17.71
N TRP A 216 13.98 -2.87 -16.50
CA TRP A 216 13.10 -2.27 -15.50
C TRP A 216 12.56 -0.92 -15.92
N ALA A 217 13.43 -0.02 -16.39
CA ALA A 217 13.04 1.35 -16.72
C ALA A 217 12.23 1.45 -18.01
N TRP A 218 12.52 0.63 -19.03
CA TRP A 218 11.95 0.80 -20.38
C TRP A 218 10.98 -0.29 -20.80
N VAL A 219 10.86 -1.38 -20.03
CA VAL A 219 9.82 -2.41 -20.26
C VAL A 219 8.85 -2.42 -19.09
N VAL A 220 9.33 -2.65 -17.87
CA VAL A 220 8.45 -2.83 -16.70
C VAL A 220 7.76 -1.53 -16.30
N ALA A 221 8.49 -0.41 -16.20
CA ALA A 221 7.89 0.86 -15.81
C ALA A 221 6.79 1.33 -16.78
N PRO A 222 6.95 1.28 -18.12
CA PRO A 222 5.85 1.56 -19.05
C PRO A 222 4.64 0.65 -18.88
N ILE A 223 4.83 -0.66 -18.62
CA ILE A 223 3.73 -1.59 -18.34
C ILE A 223 2.97 -1.17 -17.08
N ILE A 224 3.69 -0.77 -16.02
CA ILE A 224 3.08 -0.29 -14.77
C ILE A 224 2.32 1.02 -15.02
N LEU A 225 2.92 1.97 -15.74
CA LEU A 225 2.27 3.23 -16.14
C LEU A 225 0.96 2.94 -16.88
N TRP A 226 1.00 2.06 -17.87
CA TRP A 226 -0.18 1.65 -18.65
C TRP A 226 -1.26 1.02 -17.77
N ARG A 227 -0.89 0.10 -16.86
CA ARG A 227 -1.86 -0.55 -15.96
C ARG A 227 -2.43 0.42 -14.92
N SER A 228 -1.67 1.43 -14.51
CA SER A 228 -2.08 2.42 -13.50
C SER A 228 -2.95 3.56 -14.06
N ARG A 229 -3.03 3.73 -15.39
CA ARG A 229 -3.63 4.91 -16.03
C ARG A 229 -5.09 5.18 -15.62
N ASN A 230 -5.89 4.12 -15.45
CA ASN A 230 -7.31 4.20 -15.14
C ASN A 230 -7.63 4.07 -13.65
N LEU A 231 -6.62 3.86 -12.80
CA LEU A 231 -6.80 3.83 -11.35
C LEU A 231 -6.84 5.28 -10.85
N HIS A 232 -7.80 5.62 -10.00
CA HIS A 232 -7.92 6.98 -9.46
C HIS A 232 -7.98 6.90 -7.94
N ASP A 233 -6.82 6.82 -7.30
CA ASP A 233 -6.74 6.68 -5.85
C ASP A 233 -6.77 8.05 -5.14
N THR A 234 -7.29 8.06 -3.92
CA THR A 234 -7.33 9.26 -3.07
C THR A 234 -6.09 9.41 -2.18
N GLN A 235 -5.18 8.44 -2.21
CA GLN A 235 -4.06 8.27 -1.29
C GLN A 235 -2.70 8.69 -1.88
N GLY A 236 -2.68 9.26 -3.09
CA GLY A 236 -1.47 9.71 -3.80
C GLY A 236 -0.55 8.58 -4.28
N TRP A 237 -0.98 7.31 -4.21
CA TRP A 237 -0.14 6.16 -4.52
C TRP A 237 0.09 5.99 -6.03
N ARG A 238 -0.91 6.28 -6.87
CA ARG A 238 -0.72 6.35 -8.32
C ARG A 238 0.26 7.44 -8.69
N THR A 239 0.08 8.64 -8.13
CA THR A 239 0.95 9.79 -8.42
C THR A 239 2.39 9.47 -8.06
N GLN A 240 2.63 8.89 -6.88
CA GLN A 240 3.94 8.39 -6.49
C GLN A 240 4.49 7.40 -7.51
N THR A 241 3.70 6.39 -7.89
CA THR A 241 4.14 5.33 -8.83
C THR A 241 4.52 5.92 -10.19
N ILE A 242 3.68 6.80 -10.74
CA ILE A 242 3.92 7.46 -12.02
C ILE A 242 5.17 8.34 -11.94
N ALA A 243 5.29 9.16 -10.90
CA ALA A 243 6.43 10.05 -10.72
C ALA A 243 7.75 9.27 -10.57
N CYS A 244 7.73 8.15 -9.85
CA CYS A 244 8.87 7.26 -9.71
C CYS A 244 9.28 6.63 -11.06
N CYS A 245 8.31 6.10 -11.82
CA CYS A 245 8.56 5.52 -13.12
C CYS A 245 9.19 6.53 -14.09
N ILE A 246 8.63 7.75 -14.17
CA ILE A 246 9.14 8.80 -15.06
C ILE A 246 10.55 9.23 -14.64
N SER A 247 10.78 9.40 -13.34
CA SER A 247 12.10 9.80 -12.81
C SER A 247 13.19 8.79 -13.14
N GLY A 248 12.84 7.50 -13.24
CA GLY A 248 13.76 6.43 -13.63
C GLY A 248 14.21 6.43 -15.08
N LEU A 249 13.43 6.99 -16.01
CA LEU A 249 13.63 6.80 -17.45
C LEU A 249 14.96 7.39 -17.96
N HIS A 250 15.37 8.54 -17.43
CA HIS A 250 16.57 9.24 -17.88
C HIS A 250 17.88 8.64 -17.35
N ALA A 251 17.83 7.87 -16.26
CA ALA A 251 19.01 7.45 -15.49
C ALA A 251 20.03 6.69 -16.35
N SER A 252 19.59 5.59 -16.97
CA SER A 252 20.47 4.73 -17.78
C SER A 252 20.92 5.41 -19.08
N PRO A 253 20.05 6.07 -19.86
CA PRO A 253 20.49 6.81 -21.05
C PRO A 253 21.53 7.87 -20.72
N MET A 254 21.30 8.69 -19.69
CA MET A 254 22.22 9.77 -19.34
C MET A 254 23.55 9.25 -18.79
N TRP A 255 23.53 8.17 -18.00
CA TRP A 255 24.75 7.48 -17.57
C TRP A 255 25.55 6.93 -18.75
N LEU A 256 24.91 6.26 -19.71
CA LEU A 256 25.59 5.76 -20.91
C LEU A 256 26.15 6.88 -21.79
N ILE A 257 25.40 7.99 -21.95
CA ILE A 257 25.87 9.19 -22.66
C ILE A 257 27.11 9.77 -21.96
N ALA A 258 27.06 9.90 -20.64
CA ALA A 258 28.19 10.40 -19.85
C ALA A 258 29.43 9.51 -19.98
N LEU A 259 29.27 8.18 -20.14
CA LEU A 259 30.40 7.27 -20.35
C LEU A 259 30.97 7.31 -21.78
N HIS A 260 30.11 7.35 -22.80
CA HIS A 260 30.52 7.08 -24.19
C HIS A 260 30.67 8.31 -25.08
N VAL A 261 30.08 9.46 -24.69
CA VAL A 261 30.11 10.68 -25.48
C VAL A 261 31.19 11.62 -24.94
N SER A 262 32.25 11.85 -25.72
CA SER A 262 33.37 12.73 -25.35
C SER A 262 32.94 14.17 -25.02
N GLY A 263 31.83 14.64 -25.60
CA GLY A 263 31.25 15.95 -25.26
C GLY A 263 30.84 16.11 -23.79
N MET A 264 30.70 15.02 -23.03
CA MET A 264 30.40 15.03 -21.60
C MET A 264 31.65 15.14 -20.71
N ASP A 265 32.87 15.04 -21.26
CA ASP A 265 34.10 15.12 -20.47
C ASP A 265 34.21 16.39 -19.59
N PRO A 266 33.82 17.60 -20.04
CA PRO A 266 33.81 18.79 -19.19
C PRO A 266 32.85 18.70 -18.01
N VAL A 267 31.73 17.98 -18.17
CA VAL A 267 30.73 17.74 -17.12
C VAL A 267 31.23 16.68 -16.16
N ASN A 268 31.76 15.58 -16.67
CA ASN A 268 32.29 14.44 -15.92
C ASN A 268 33.42 14.82 -14.95
N LYS A 269 34.11 15.94 -15.20
CA LYS A 269 35.09 16.50 -14.29
C LYS A 269 34.52 16.84 -12.91
N TYR A 270 33.25 17.24 -12.85
CA TYR A 270 32.59 17.64 -11.60
C TYR A 270 31.43 16.72 -11.23
N PHE A 271 30.74 16.17 -12.24
CA PHE A 271 29.57 15.32 -12.08
C PHE A 271 29.86 13.94 -12.67
N ILE A 272 30.26 13.00 -11.83
CA ILE A 272 30.69 11.67 -12.31
C ILE A 272 29.52 10.91 -12.95
N PRO A 273 29.74 10.10 -13.99
CA PRO A 273 28.67 9.43 -14.75
C PRO A 273 27.56 8.75 -13.91
N PRO A 274 27.83 7.99 -12.84
CA PRO A 274 26.78 7.38 -12.01
C PRO A 274 25.89 8.38 -11.27
N MET A 275 26.29 9.66 -11.13
CA MET A 275 25.44 10.67 -10.51
C MET A 275 24.13 10.91 -11.29
N TRP A 276 24.05 10.56 -12.58
CA TRP A 276 22.78 10.55 -13.32
C TRP A 276 21.78 9.53 -12.77
N ILE A 277 22.29 8.38 -12.29
CA ILE A 277 21.50 7.39 -11.56
C ILE A 277 21.14 7.91 -10.17
N ALA A 278 22.07 8.60 -9.50
CA ALA A 278 21.82 9.21 -8.19
C ALA A 278 20.70 10.26 -8.24
N VAL A 279 20.63 11.09 -9.29
CA VAL A 279 19.51 12.04 -9.47
C VAL A 279 18.17 11.31 -9.52
N SER A 280 18.08 10.21 -10.26
CA SER A 280 16.88 9.36 -10.29
C SER A 280 16.54 8.80 -8.91
N ILE A 281 17.53 8.25 -8.18
CA ILE A 281 17.30 7.72 -6.82
C ILE A 281 16.80 8.80 -5.87
N MET A 282 17.39 10.00 -5.89
CA MET A 282 16.94 11.13 -5.07
C MET A 282 15.47 11.47 -5.36
N MET A 283 15.05 11.42 -6.63
CA MET A 283 13.64 11.61 -7.00
C MET A 283 12.75 10.46 -6.53
N LEU A 284 13.20 9.20 -6.62
CA LEU A 284 12.49 8.05 -6.07
C LEU A 284 12.28 8.20 -4.56
N GLU A 285 13.32 8.61 -3.83
CA GLU A 285 13.29 8.90 -2.40
C GLU A 285 12.28 10.01 -2.10
N ILE A 286 12.28 11.09 -2.88
CA ILE A 286 11.34 12.20 -2.72
C ILE A 286 9.90 11.70 -2.81
N PHE A 287 9.56 11.02 -3.90
CA PHE A 287 8.19 10.58 -4.13
C PHE A 287 7.77 9.46 -3.20
N THR A 288 8.69 8.57 -2.81
CA THR A 288 8.37 7.41 -1.98
C THR A 288 8.21 7.76 -0.52
N VAL A 289 8.95 8.76 -0.02
CA VAL A 289 8.89 9.17 1.39
C VAL A 289 7.99 10.37 1.60
N PHE A 290 8.15 11.45 0.81
CA PHE A 290 7.44 12.70 1.11
C PHE A 290 5.99 12.74 0.60
N VAL A 291 5.61 11.95 -0.41
CA VAL A 291 4.18 11.84 -0.80
C VAL A 291 3.36 11.21 0.34
N PRO A 292 3.77 10.08 0.96
CA PRO A 292 3.11 9.59 2.17
C PRO A 292 3.10 10.58 3.34
N VAL A 293 4.20 11.32 3.58
CA VAL A 293 4.24 12.37 4.62
C VAL A 293 3.14 13.42 4.39
N TRP A 294 3.01 13.89 3.14
CA TRP A 294 2.00 14.85 2.75
C TRP A 294 0.58 14.30 2.94
N GLU A 295 0.32 13.08 2.46
CA GLU A 295 -1.00 12.46 2.54
C GLU A 295 -1.43 12.17 3.99
N VAL A 296 -0.50 11.80 4.87
CA VAL A 296 -0.76 11.68 6.31
C VAL A 296 -1.21 13.02 6.91
N ARG A 297 -0.52 14.11 6.59
CA ARG A 297 -0.88 15.45 7.09
C ARG A 297 -2.25 15.88 6.57
N LYS A 298 -2.51 15.68 5.28
CA LYS A 298 -3.78 15.99 4.62
C LYS A 298 -4.93 15.17 5.21
N GLN A 299 -4.75 13.87 5.43
CA GLN A 299 -5.77 13.03 6.05
C GLN A 299 -6.04 13.45 7.50
N ARG A 300 -5.00 13.80 8.26
CA ARG A 300 -5.17 14.28 9.63
C ARG A 300 -5.93 15.61 9.68
N SER A 301 -5.63 16.55 8.77
CA SER A 301 -6.40 17.81 8.65
C SER A 301 -7.86 17.52 8.34
N LEU A 302 -8.13 16.67 7.35
CA LEU A 302 -9.49 16.32 6.94
C LEU A 302 -10.28 15.65 8.07
N CYS A 303 -9.67 14.70 8.78
CA CYS A 303 -10.27 14.04 9.93
C CYS A 303 -10.57 15.05 11.05
N GLN A 304 -9.62 15.93 11.38
CA GLN A 304 -9.82 16.96 12.40
C GLN A 304 -10.94 17.95 12.03
N GLU A 305 -10.98 18.38 10.76
CA GLU A 305 -12.06 19.24 10.25
C GLU A 305 -13.43 18.56 10.36
N THR A 306 -13.48 17.26 10.05
CA THR A 306 -14.70 16.46 10.14
C THR A 306 -15.16 16.32 11.59
N LEU A 307 -14.26 15.97 12.51
CA LEU A 307 -14.55 15.89 13.94
C LEU A 307 -15.01 17.24 14.50
N ASN A 308 -14.36 18.34 14.11
CA ASN A 308 -14.78 19.69 14.48
C ASN A 308 -16.17 20.03 13.93
N SER A 309 -16.52 19.58 12.72
CA SER A 309 -17.85 19.75 12.14
C SER A 309 -18.91 18.96 12.90
N ILE A 310 -18.62 17.71 13.25
CA ILE A 310 -19.51 16.85 14.05
C ILE A 310 -19.74 17.49 15.42
N ALA A 311 -18.68 17.90 16.12
CA ALA A 311 -18.78 18.53 17.44
C ALA A 311 -19.60 19.83 17.43
N ARG A 312 -19.44 20.67 16.38
CA ARG A 312 -20.25 21.89 16.20
C ARG A 312 -21.71 21.62 15.87
N TRP A 313 -22.02 20.48 15.26
CA TRP A 313 -23.39 20.08 15.01
C TRP A 313 -24.04 19.53 16.29
N GLU A 314 -23.32 18.68 17.04
CA GLU A 314 -23.77 18.15 18.32
C GLU A 314 -24.02 19.25 19.37
N SER A 315 -23.16 20.28 19.43
CA SER A 315 -23.35 21.40 20.35
C SER A 315 -24.62 22.20 20.03
N ARG A 316 -24.93 22.39 18.74
CA ARG A 316 -26.15 23.06 18.27
C ARG A 316 -27.40 22.23 18.55
N GLN A 317 -27.33 20.91 18.37
CA GLN A 317 -28.39 20.00 18.77
C GLN A 317 -28.67 20.08 20.29
N LYS A 318 -27.62 20.08 21.11
CA LYS A 318 -27.74 20.24 22.56
C LYS A 318 -28.30 21.62 22.95
N SER A 319 -27.87 22.71 22.31
CA SER A 319 -28.40 24.05 22.60
C SER A 319 -29.87 24.20 22.23
N VAL A 320 -30.33 23.62 21.11
CA VAL A 320 -31.75 23.60 20.74
C VAL A 320 -32.58 22.79 21.75
N LYS A 321 -32.07 21.65 22.23
CA LYS A 321 -32.72 20.86 23.29
C LYS A 321 -32.76 21.58 24.65
N HIS A 322 -31.75 22.41 24.97
CA HIS A 322 -31.71 23.18 26.21
C HIS A 322 -32.51 24.49 26.15
N SER A 323 -32.64 25.13 24.99
CA SER A 323 -33.45 26.33 24.81
C SER A 323 -34.96 26.04 24.87
N GLY A 324 -35.38 24.78 24.72
CA GLY A 324 -36.78 24.35 24.86
C GLY A 324 -37.25 24.08 26.29
N LYS A 325 -36.43 24.37 27.31
CA LYS A 325 -36.75 24.08 28.73
C LYS A 325 -36.89 25.30 29.65
N SER A 326 -37.05 26.52 29.13
CA SER A 326 -37.50 27.65 29.95
C SER A 326 -38.71 28.34 29.33
N VAL A 327 -39.90 27.95 29.80
CA VAL A 327 -41.01 28.79 30.32
C VAL A 327 -42.24 27.85 30.43
N THR A 328 -42.53 27.41 31.66
CA THR A 328 -43.86 26.97 32.12
C THR A 328 -44.76 28.21 32.21
N SER A 329 -46.07 28.25 31.93
CA SER A 329 -47.16 27.28 31.99
C SER A 329 -48.32 27.73 31.08
N GLY A 330 -49.15 26.81 30.59
CA GLY A 330 -50.55 27.11 30.25
C GLY A 330 -51.12 26.40 29.03
N THR A 331 -51.72 25.24 29.27
CA THR A 331 -52.88 24.67 28.56
C THR A 331 -52.66 23.88 27.25
N SER A 332 -53.24 22.68 27.27
CA SER A 332 -53.29 21.63 26.25
C SER A 332 -53.89 22.05 24.91
N SER A 333 -53.30 21.58 23.79
CA SER A 333 -54.00 20.87 22.70
C SER A 333 -53.09 20.63 21.47
N THR A 334 -53.11 19.39 20.96
CA THR A 334 -53.02 18.98 19.54
C THR A 334 -51.84 19.42 18.65
N LEU A 335 -51.14 18.41 18.13
CA LEU A 335 -50.63 18.29 16.74
C LEU A 335 -50.28 19.58 15.97
N SER A 336 -49.00 19.75 15.64
CA SER A 336 -48.59 20.21 14.29
C SER A 336 -47.08 20.13 14.09
N TRP A 337 -46.67 19.04 13.42
CA TRP A 337 -45.44 19.00 12.64
C TRP A 337 -45.64 19.87 11.39
N MET A 338 -45.49 21.20 11.52
CA MET A 338 -45.41 22.11 10.37
C MET A 338 -44.88 23.46 10.85
N GLY A 339 -43.69 23.88 10.41
CA GLY A 339 -43.16 25.17 10.85
C GLY A 339 -41.71 25.43 10.50
N ARG A 340 -41.35 25.23 9.23
CA ARG A 340 -40.12 25.77 8.65
C ARG A 340 -40.27 27.29 8.55
N THR A 341 -39.61 28.06 9.41
CA THR A 341 -39.41 29.50 9.18
C THR A 341 -37.93 29.82 9.04
N LYS A 342 -37.69 30.56 7.96
CA LYS A 342 -36.45 31.00 7.36
C LYS A 342 -35.82 32.08 8.25
N ALA A 343 -34.59 31.86 8.71
CA ALA A 343 -33.72 32.90 9.23
C ALA A 343 -32.30 32.69 8.69
N GLU A 344 -31.93 33.63 7.81
CA GLU A 344 -30.61 34.12 7.44
C GLU A 344 -29.50 33.17 6.96
N SER A 345 -29.22 33.33 5.67
CA SER A 345 -28.03 32.95 4.93
C SER A 345 -26.74 33.49 5.55
N VAL A 346 -25.78 32.61 5.89
CA VAL A 346 -24.35 32.72 5.54
C VAL A 346 -23.70 31.31 5.63
N SER A 347 -23.37 30.69 4.48
CA SER A 347 -22.28 29.70 4.26
C SER A 347 -22.24 28.28 4.88
N THR A 348 -23.27 27.75 5.57
CA THR A 348 -23.16 26.44 6.28
C THR A 348 -23.91 25.25 5.69
N LEU A 349 -23.86 25.01 4.37
CA LEU A 349 -24.39 23.74 3.80
C LEU A 349 -23.47 22.53 4.09
N GLY A 350 -22.23 22.77 4.54
CA GLY A 350 -21.23 21.73 4.76
C GLY A 350 -21.47 20.81 5.96
N GLY A 351 -22.12 21.31 7.01
CA GLY A 351 -22.22 20.62 8.31
C GLY A 351 -23.29 19.53 8.39
N SER A 352 -24.38 19.63 7.61
CA SER A 352 -25.49 18.68 7.68
C SER A 352 -25.22 17.34 6.98
N ILE A 353 -24.19 17.27 6.11
CA ILE A 353 -23.90 16.10 5.28
C ILE A 353 -22.83 15.20 5.93
N LEU A 354 -22.02 15.74 6.85
CA LEU A 354 -20.97 15.01 7.57
C LEU A 354 -21.49 14.47 8.92
N THR A 355 -22.71 13.95 8.95
CA THR A 355 -23.36 13.39 10.16
C THR A 355 -23.50 11.88 10.06
N MET A 356 -23.60 11.21 11.21
CA MET A 356 -23.85 9.76 11.27
C MET A 356 -25.17 9.42 10.54
N ASP A 357 -26.22 10.20 10.76
CA ASP A 357 -27.54 10.00 10.12
C ASP A 357 -27.45 10.01 8.58
N ALA A 358 -26.63 10.89 8.01
CA ALA A 358 -26.46 10.98 6.56
C ALA A 358 -25.73 9.75 5.98
N LEU A 359 -24.74 9.24 6.72
CA LEU A 359 -24.04 8.00 6.38
C LEU A 359 -25.00 6.81 6.46
N GLU A 360 -25.75 6.67 7.56
CA GLU A 360 -26.70 5.56 7.73
C GLU A 360 -27.81 5.60 6.68
N TYR A 361 -28.35 6.78 6.36
CA TYR A 361 -29.32 6.95 5.28
C TYR A 361 -28.76 6.50 3.93
N THR A 362 -27.51 6.86 3.62
CA THR A 362 -26.86 6.47 2.36
C THR A 362 -26.66 4.96 2.31
N LEU A 363 -26.15 4.37 3.39
CA LEU A 363 -25.96 2.93 3.49
C LEU A 363 -27.30 2.17 3.38
N ALA A 364 -28.39 2.71 3.93
CA ALA A 364 -29.71 2.06 3.90
C ALA A 364 -30.40 2.20 2.53
N LYS A 365 -30.26 3.34 1.86
CA LYS A 365 -31.01 3.63 0.62
C LYS A 365 -30.27 3.20 -0.64
N ASN A 366 -28.98 3.54 -0.76
CA ASN A 366 -28.16 3.19 -1.92
C ASN A 366 -26.67 3.18 -1.54
N PRO A 367 -26.14 2.04 -1.03
CA PRO A 367 -24.73 1.93 -0.65
C PRO A 367 -23.79 1.81 -1.85
N GLU A 368 -24.27 1.51 -3.06
CA GLU A 368 -23.44 1.14 -4.22
C GLU A 368 -22.42 2.22 -4.63
N PRO A 369 -22.78 3.52 -4.76
CA PRO A 369 -21.79 4.55 -5.09
C PRO A 369 -20.70 4.73 -4.01
N LEU A 370 -21.05 4.53 -2.74
CA LEU A 370 -20.10 4.60 -1.64
C LEU A 370 -19.20 3.35 -1.62
N GLN A 371 -19.75 2.18 -1.91
CA GLN A 371 -19.01 0.92 -2.07
C GLN A 371 -17.99 1.03 -3.22
N GLU A 372 -18.41 1.48 -4.40
CA GLU A 372 -17.53 1.70 -5.55
C GLU A 372 -16.40 2.67 -5.23
N PHE A 373 -16.72 3.82 -4.63
CA PHE A 373 -15.72 4.80 -4.19
C PHE A 373 -14.73 4.18 -3.20
N SER A 374 -15.24 3.51 -2.16
CA SER A 374 -14.40 2.92 -1.12
C SER A 374 -13.48 1.84 -1.67
N ALA A 375 -13.96 0.98 -2.57
CA ALA A 375 -13.18 -0.10 -3.16
C ALA A 375 -12.17 0.40 -4.22
N LEU A 376 -12.62 1.22 -5.18
CA LEU A 376 -11.82 1.56 -6.35
C LEU A 376 -10.89 2.77 -6.15
N ARG A 377 -11.19 3.63 -5.16
CA ARG A 377 -10.47 4.90 -4.95
C ARG A 377 -9.85 5.02 -3.56
N ASP A 378 -10.57 4.66 -2.51
CA ASP A 378 -10.07 4.75 -1.12
C ASP A 378 -9.38 3.46 -0.65
N PHE A 379 -9.49 2.35 -1.40
CA PHE A 379 -9.00 1.01 -1.04
C PHE A 379 -9.41 0.56 0.36
N SER A 380 -10.64 0.88 0.74
CA SER A 380 -11.27 0.60 2.02
C SER A 380 -12.64 -0.08 1.86
N GLY A 381 -12.81 -0.82 0.75
CA GLY A 381 -14.06 -1.44 0.34
C GLY A 381 -14.57 -2.49 1.33
N GLU A 382 -13.67 -3.09 2.10
CA GLU A 382 -13.98 -4.05 3.15
C GLU A 382 -14.90 -3.46 4.22
N ASN A 383 -14.78 -2.17 4.53
CA ASN A 383 -15.58 -1.52 5.57
C ASN A 383 -17.05 -1.37 5.14
N ILE A 384 -17.29 -0.91 3.92
CA ILE A 384 -18.67 -0.75 3.41
C ILE A 384 -19.30 -2.11 3.12
N ALA A 385 -18.51 -3.07 2.64
CA ALA A 385 -18.97 -4.43 2.40
C ALA A 385 -19.36 -5.11 3.71
N PHE A 386 -18.53 -5.00 4.76
CA PHE A 386 -18.84 -5.51 6.10
C PHE A 386 -20.16 -4.94 6.66
N LEU A 387 -20.35 -3.61 6.60
CA LEU A 387 -21.58 -2.96 7.05
C LEU A 387 -22.81 -3.41 6.26
N THR A 388 -22.66 -3.61 4.95
CA THR A 388 -23.74 -4.11 4.08
C THR A 388 -24.10 -5.55 4.42
N ARG A 389 -23.11 -6.42 4.65
CA ARG A 389 -23.33 -7.82 5.05
C ARG A 389 -23.99 -7.97 6.41
N ILE A 390 -23.60 -7.16 7.39
CA ILE A 390 -24.27 -7.17 8.70
C ILE A 390 -25.73 -6.78 8.54
N ARG A 391 -26.03 -5.76 7.73
CA ARG A 391 -27.42 -5.36 7.48
C ARG A 391 -28.22 -6.48 6.82
N GLU A 392 -27.68 -7.12 5.80
CA GLU A 392 -28.31 -8.25 5.11
C GLU A 392 -28.57 -9.41 6.07
N TRP A 393 -27.57 -9.78 6.88
CA TRP A 393 -27.68 -10.81 7.91
C TRP A 393 -28.78 -10.47 8.93
N ARG A 394 -28.82 -9.24 9.45
CA ARG A 394 -29.89 -8.81 10.37
C ARG A 394 -31.27 -8.83 9.72
N ALA A 395 -31.38 -8.35 8.48
CA ALA A 395 -32.66 -8.33 7.75
C ALA A 395 -33.20 -9.76 7.55
N GLN A 396 -32.32 -10.68 7.17
CA GLN A 396 -32.68 -12.06 6.87
C GLN A 396 -33.01 -12.88 8.13
N TYR A 397 -32.16 -12.82 9.17
CA TYR A 397 -32.24 -13.75 10.30
C TYR A 397 -32.84 -13.14 11.58
N ILE A 398 -32.81 -11.82 11.75
CA ILE A 398 -33.29 -11.16 12.97
C ILE A 398 -34.64 -10.49 12.74
N VAL A 399 -34.76 -9.63 11.73
CA VAL A 399 -35.99 -8.88 11.42
C VAL A 399 -37.05 -9.81 10.82
N GLY A 400 -36.68 -10.62 9.81
CA GLY A 400 -37.59 -11.61 9.23
C GLY A 400 -38.13 -12.63 10.24
N ALA A 401 -37.30 -13.01 11.23
CA ALA A 401 -37.71 -13.92 12.30
C ALA A 401 -38.66 -13.27 13.34
N LYS A 402 -38.58 -11.95 13.54
CA LYS A 402 -39.50 -11.21 14.43
C LYS A 402 -40.90 -11.08 13.81
N THR A 403 -41.01 -10.90 12.49
CA THR A 403 -42.31 -10.82 11.79
C THR A 403 -43.06 -12.17 11.75
N ILE A 404 -42.35 -13.30 11.73
CA ILE A 404 -42.95 -14.64 11.73
C ILE A 404 -43.48 -15.03 13.13
N LYS A 405 -42.93 -14.45 14.21
CA LYS A 405 -43.30 -14.75 15.60
C LYS A 405 -44.70 -14.27 16.01
N ASP A 406 -45.33 -13.37 15.25
CA ASP A 406 -46.64 -12.82 15.59
C ASP A 406 -47.83 -13.72 15.19
N GLU A 407 -47.62 -14.86 14.49
CA GLU A 407 -48.74 -15.60 13.90
C GLU A 407 -48.99 -17.06 14.34
N LYS A 408 -48.08 -17.80 14.99
CA LYS A 408 -48.44 -19.05 15.73
C LYS A 408 -47.26 -19.78 16.38
N ASP A 409 -47.60 -20.42 17.50
CA ASP A 409 -46.93 -21.51 18.22
C ASP A 409 -45.61 -21.27 18.98
N SER A 410 -45.77 -21.37 20.30
CA SER A 410 -44.80 -21.23 21.39
C SER A 410 -43.89 -22.46 21.57
N THR A 411 -43.31 -22.97 20.47
CA THR A 411 -42.25 -24.00 20.54
C THR A 411 -41.03 -23.68 19.69
N THR A 412 -41.02 -22.52 19.01
CA THR A 412 -39.88 -22.00 18.22
C THR A 412 -39.26 -20.79 18.93
N SER A 413 -39.06 -20.91 20.24
CA SER A 413 -38.47 -19.88 21.09
C SER A 413 -37.02 -20.25 21.35
N MET A 414 -36.09 -19.40 20.87
CA MET A 414 -34.66 -19.37 21.24
C MET A 414 -33.69 -20.30 20.47
N VAL A 415 -33.98 -20.65 19.22
CA VAL A 415 -32.94 -21.13 18.31
C VAL A 415 -32.64 -20.00 17.32
N LEU A 416 -31.62 -19.18 17.59
CA LEU A 416 -30.90 -18.54 16.48
C LEU A 416 -30.43 -19.71 15.61
N SER A 417 -31.09 -19.93 14.47
CA SER A 417 -30.88 -21.11 13.60
C SER A 417 -29.39 -21.34 13.37
N CYS A 418 -28.96 -22.60 13.28
CA CYS A 418 -27.58 -22.95 12.90
C CYS A 418 -27.13 -22.16 11.65
N GLU A 419 -28.06 -21.92 10.71
CA GLU A 419 -27.84 -21.08 9.53
C GLU A 419 -27.52 -19.60 9.84
N CYS A 420 -28.10 -19.03 10.90
CA CYS A 420 -27.81 -17.67 11.37
C CYS A 420 -26.37 -17.58 11.91
N TYR A 421 -25.95 -18.58 12.70
CA TYR A 421 -24.58 -18.68 13.20
C TYR A 421 -23.58 -18.95 12.08
N GLU A 422 -23.89 -19.85 11.14
CA GLU A 422 -23.05 -20.11 9.97
C GLU A 422 -22.87 -18.86 9.09
N SER A 423 -23.95 -18.09 8.89
CA SER A 423 -23.89 -16.83 8.15
C SER A 423 -23.02 -15.79 8.88
N ALA A 424 -23.17 -15.68 10.21
CA ALA A 424 -22.30 -14.82 11.04
C ALA A 424 -20.83 -15.27 11.01
N LEU A 425 -20.58 -16.58 11.06
CA LEU A 425 -19.24 -17.16 10.96
C LEU A 425 -18.58 -16.82 9.62
N ARG A 426 -19.34 -16.77 8.52
CA ARG A 426 -18.84 -16.32 7.21
C ARG A 426 -18.44 -14.84 7.23
N ILE A 427 -19.21 -13.98 7.89
CA ILE A 427 -18.84 -12.57 8.08
C ILE A 427 -17.53 -12.47 8.85
N TYR A 428 -17.38 -13.22 9.94
CA TYR A 428 -16.13 -13.28 10.70
C TYR A 428 -14.95 -13.74 9.82
N MET A 429 -15.10 -14.85 9.08
CA MET A 429 -14.03 -15.37 8.22
C MET A 429 -13.61 -14.40 7.11
N ASN A 430 -14.55 -13.65 6.53
CA ASN A 430 -14.30 -12.81 5.37
C ASN A 430 -13.77 -11.42 5.71
N PHE A 431 -14.12 -10.88 6.89
CA PHE A 431 -13.82 -9.48 7.24
C PHE A 431 -13.01 -9.31 8.53
N ILE A 432 -13.04 -10.28 9.46
CA ILE A 432 -12.47 -10.10 10.81
C ILE A 432 -11.27 -11.02 11.04
N SER A 433 -11.40 -12.31 10.71
CA SER A 433 -10.40 -13.35 10.99
C SER A 433 -8.99 -12.98 10.50
N SER A 434 -8.00 -13.15 11.40
CA SER A 434 -6.59 -12.91 11.07
C SER A 434 -6.05 -13.86 9.99
N ASN A 435 -6.64 -15.05 9.90
CA ASN A 435 -6.09 -16.16 9.13
C ASN A 435 -6.71 -16.30 7.73
N SER A 436 -7.96 -15.86 7.58
CA SER A 436 -8.77 -16.06 6.37
C SER A 436 -9.17 -14.77 5.64
N ALA A 437 -9.30 -13.64 6.33
CA ALA A 437 -9.72 -12.40 5.69
C ALA A 437 -8.56 -11.77 4.90
N GLU A 438 -8.75 -11.56 3.59
CA GLU A 438 -7.75 -10.90 2.74
C GLU A 438 -7.57 -9.42 3.08
N PHE A 439 -8.68 -8.73 3.42
CA PHE A 439 -8.68 -7.37 3.94
C PHE A 439 -9.49 -7.36 5.24
N GLN A 440 -8.78 -7.23 6.36
CA GLN A 440 -9.41 -7.17 7.68
C GLN A 440 -9.95 -5.77 7.95
N VAL A 441 -11.14 -5.70 8.53
CA VAL A 441 -11.68 -4.45 9.06
C VAL A 441 -10.87 -4.00 10.27
N ASN A 442 -10.67 -2.69 10.41
CA ASN A 442 -9.82 -2.14 11.47
C ASN A 442 -10.59 -2.01 12.79
N LEU A 443 -10.57 -3.06 13.60
CA LEU A 443 -11.23 -3.12 14.90
C LEU A 443 -10.26 -2.87 16.06
N SER A 444 -10.81 -2.47 17.21
CA SER A 444 -10.04 -2.40 18.45
C SER A 444 -9.61 -3.81 18.89
N SER A 445 -8.51 -3.92 19.63
CA SER A 445 -8.05 -5.23 20.14
C SER A 445 -9.09 -5.89 21.06
N GLN A 446 -9.95 -5.11 21.72
CA GLN A 446 -11.02 -5.63 22.56
C GLN A 446 -12.13 -6.25 21.70
N ASP A 447 -12.65 -5.51 20.72
CA ASP A 447 -13.74 -5.99 19.84
C ASP A 447 -13.28 -7.21 19.04
N PHE A 448 -12.04 -7.18 18.55
CA PHE A 448 -11.43 -8.30 17.84
C PHE A 448 -11.37 -9.56 18.73
N LYS A 449 -10.87 -9.45 19.97
CA LYS A 449 -10.77 -10.58 20.90
C LYS A 449 -12.13 -11.13 21.31
N ASN A 450 -13.13 -10.26 21.47
CA ASN A 450 -14.50 -10.67 21.77
C ASN A 450 -15.05 -11.54 20.65
N LEU A 451 -14.93 -11.09 19.39
CA LEU A 451 -15.37 -11.83 18.22
C LEU A 451 -14.54 -13.11 17.99
N GLN A 452 -13.24 -13.06 18.26
CA GLN A 452 -12.36 -14.23 18.21
C GLN A 452 -12.80 -15.29 19.23
N THR A 453 -13.14 -14.91 20.45
CA THR A 453 -13.60 -15.86 21.49
C THR A 453 -14.86 -16.60 21.06
N ILE A 454 -15.74 -15.94 20.30
CA ILE A 454 -17.00 -16.52 19.81
C ILE A 454 -16.77 -17.41 18.58
N PHE A 455 -16.03 -16.93 17.58
CA PHE A 455 -16.00 -17.57 16.26
C PHE A 455 -14.73 -18.36 15.97
N ASP A 456 -13.62 -18.16 16.68
CA ASP A 456 -12.32 -18.71 16.27
C ASP A 456 -12.27 -20.23 16.37
N GLY A 457 -12.86 -20.83 17.40
CA GLY A 457 -12.99 -22.28 17.50
C GLY A 457 -13.77 -22.89 16.33
N ALA A 458 -14.89 -22.27 15.96
CA ALA A 458 -15.68 -22.67 14.79
C ALA A 458 -14.96 -22.37 13.47
N ALA A 459 -14.16 -21.31 13.41
CA ALA A 459 -13.40 -20.96 12.23
C ALA A 459 -12.27 -21.98 11.97
N GLN A 460 -11.57 -22.40 13.02
CA GLN A 460 -10.53 -23.41 12.96
C GLN A 460 -11.09 -24.80 12.60
N SER A 461 -12.25 -25.18 13.15
CA SER A 461 -12.90 -26.46 12.81
C SER A 461 -13.33 -26.51 11.34
N VAL A 462 -13.70 -25.36 10.77
CA VAL A 462 -14.14 -25.23 9.37
C VAL A 462 -12.96 -25.06 8.40
N HIS A 463 -11.81 -24.52 8.84
CA HIS A 463 -10.62 -24.36 8.00
C HIS A 463 -9.58 -25.50 8.11
N GLY A 464 -9.74 -26.42 9.05
CA GLY A 464 -8.68 -27.35 9.45
C GLY A 464 -7.63 -26.61 10.26
N GLY A 465 -7.32 -27.10 11.47
CA GLY A 465 -6.51 -26.40 12.47
C GLY A 465 -5.23 -25.79 11.90
N CYS A 466 -5.11 -24.46 11.95
CA CYS A 466 -3.84 -23.74 11.81
C CYS A 466 -3.45 -23.25 13.20
N ASP A 467 -2.26 -23.65 13.66
CA ASP A 467 -1.68 -23.16 14.92
C ASP A 467 -1.65 -21.63 14.94
N GLY A 468 -2.06 -21.08 16.08
CA GLY A 468 -2.39 -19.67 16.27
C GLY A 468 -1.27 -18.69 15.91
N ALA A 469 -1.60 -17.72 15.08
CA ALA A 469 -0.76 -16.54 14.86
C ALA A 469 -1.00 -15.51 15.99
N ASP A 470 0.08 -14.90 16.47
CA ASP A 470 0.06 -13.85 17.50
C ASP A 470 -0.76 -12.62 17.03
N PRO A 471 -1.82 -12.20 17.75
CA PRO A 471 -2.62 -11.02 17.40
C PRO A 471 -1.83 -9.70 17.41
N ALA A 472 -0.64 -9.65 18.03
CA ALA A 472 0.26 -8.51 17.94
C ALA A 472 1.08 -8.47 16.64
N THR A 473 1.19 -9.58 15.91
CA THR A 473 1.91 -9.70 14.63
C THR A 473 1.15 -10.57 13.60
N PRO A 474 0.04 -10.07 13.03
CA PRO A 474 -0.78 -10.82 12.07
C PRO A 474 -0.10 -11.08 10.70
N PHE A 475 1.18 -10.73 10.56
CA PHE A 475 2.01 -10.93 9.36
C PHE A 475 3.24 -11.79 9.62
N ALA A 476 3.37 -12.42 10.79
CA ALA A 476 4.40 -13.44 11.00
C ALA A 476 4.05 -14.65 10.11
N ASP A 477 4.90 -14.95 9.13
CA ASP A 477 4.69 -15.98 8.12
C ASP A 477 4.78 -17.39 8.76
N THR A 478 3.66 -17.95 9.23
CA THR A 478 3.56 -19.38 9.53
C THR A 478 3.07 -20.16 8.30
N PRO A 479 3.76 -21.26 7.92
CA PRO A 479 3.38 -22.06 6.77
C PRO A 479 2.03 -22.77 7.00
N LYS A 480 1.07 -22.53 6.10
CA LYS A 480 -0.25 -23.18 6.10
C LYS A 480 -0.12 -24.69 5.89
N ARG A 481 -0.76 -25.50 6.74
CA ARG A 481 -0.97 -26.94 6.53
C ARG A 481 -2.37 -27.15 5.92
N ASN A 482 -2.46 -27.97 4.87
CA ASN A 482 -3.68 -28.22 4.10
C ASN A 482 -4.34 -29.52 4.57
N ASP A 483 -5.62 -29.48 4.94
CA ASP A 483 -6.47 -30.68 5.02
C ASP A 483 -7.62 -30.64 3.99
N GLU A 484 -7.98 -31.84 3.51
CA GLU A 484 -8.61 -32.15 2.21
C GLU A 484 -10.16 -32.29 2.20
N SER A 485 -10.91 -31.84 3.20
CA SER A 485 -12.36 -32.13 3.21
C SER A 485 -13.20 -31.16 2.36
N THR A 486 -13.88 -31.73 1.36
CA THR A 486 -14.76 -31.08 0.37
C THR A 486 -16.22 -31.31 0.75
N GLU A 487 -16.80 -30.42 1.57
CA GLU A 487 -18.25 -30.33 1.82
C GLU A 487 -18.60 -28.83 1.87
N PRO A 488 -19.82 -28.40 1.47
CA PRO A 488 -20.28 -27.03 1.71
C PRO A 488 -20.14 -26.74 3.20
N LEU A 489 -19.40 -25.67 3.54
CA LEU A 489 -18.98 -25.36 4.92
C LEU A 489 -20.21 -25.28 5.85
N ARG A 490 -20.51 -26.39 6.52
CA ARG A 490 -21.53 -26.50 7.55
C ARG A 490 -20.84 -26.65 8.89
N TYR A 491 -21.14 -25.73 9.79
CA TYR A 491 -20.67 -25.85 11.16
C TYR A 491 -21.60 -26.85 11.87
N THR A 492 -21.05 -28.00 12.27
CA THR A 492 -21.81 -29.07 12.95
C THR A 492 -21.61 -29.06 14.46
N GLY A 493 -20.89 -28.08 15.00
CA GLY A 493 -20.64 -27.94 16.43
C GLY A 493 -21.75 -27.21 17.19
N GLU A 494 -21.60 -27.10 18.51
CA GLU A 494 -22.52 -26.36 19.37
C GLU A 494 -22.34 -24.85 19.22
N ILE A 495 -23.45 -24.12 19.11
CA ILE A 495 -23.41 -22.65 19.03
C ILE A 495 -22.95 -22.11 20.39
N PRO A 496 -21.90 -21.26 20.45
CA PRO A 496 -21.44 -20.68 21.71
C PRO A 496 -22.53 -19.88 22.42
N GLU A 497 -22.64 -20.00 23.75
CA GLU A 497 -23.63 -19.27 24.56
C GLU A 497 -23.50 -17.74 24.43
N ALA A 498 -22.30 -17.25 24.14
CA ALA A 498 -22.03 -15.82 23.94
C ALA A 498 -22.54 -15.27 22.59
N PHE A 499 -23.00 -16.13 21.67
CA PHE A 499 -23.56 -15.68 20.40
C PHE A 499 -24.97 -15.10 20.59
N SER A 500 -25.19 -13.89 20.08
CA SER A 500 -26.47 -13.18 20.22
C SER A 500 -26.82 -12.37 18.97
N GLU A 501 -28.06 -11.88 18.89
CA GLU A 501 -28.50 -10.98 17.81
C GLU A 501 -27.70 -9.66 17.74
N PHE A 502 -26.95 -9.34 18.80
CA PHE A 502 -26.14 -8.13 18.94
C PHE A 502 -24.64 -8.37 18.79
N VAL A 503 -24.22 -9.57 18.36
CA VAL A 503 -22.80 -9.98 18.35
C VAL A 503 -21.87 -9.04 17.57
N PHE A 504 -22.40 -8.34 16.56
CA PHE A 504 -21.63 -7.40 15.75
C PHE A 504 -21.88 -5.92 16.07
N ASP A 505 -22.69 -5.56 17.08
CA ASP A 505 -23.09 -4.16 17.35
C ASP A 505 -21.90 -3.23 17.58
N ASP A 506 -20.97 -3.61 18.46
CA ASP A 506 -19.78 -2.81 18.78
C ASP A 506 -18.86 -2.66 17.57
N ALA A 507 -18.65 -3.75 16.83
CA ALA A 507 -17.84 -3.75 15.61
C ALA A 507 -18.49 -2.92 14.50
N GLU A 508 -19.80 -3.05 14.30
CA GLU A 508 -20.57 -2.25 13.34
C GLU A 508 -20.46 -0.76 13.66
N MET A 509 -20.63 -0.38 14.93
CA MET A 509 -20.52 1.01 15.38
C MET A 509 -19.10 1.56 15.19
N SER A 510 -18.07 0.77 15.54
CA SER A 510 -16.67 1.12 15.36
C SER A 510 -16.33 1.38 13.89
N ILE A 511 -16.77 0.49 12.99
CA ILE A 511 -16.55 0.64 11.55
C ILE A 511 -17.37 1.79 10.94
N LYS A 512 -18.62 2.01 11.37
CA LYS A 512 -19.39 3.21 10.96
C LYS A 512 -18.65 4.49 11.33
N TYR A 513 -18.11 4.58 12.54
CA TYR A 513 -17.34 5.74 12.97
C TYR A 513 -16.04 5.92 12.18
N LEU A 514 -15.33 4.82 11.89
CA LEU A 514 -14.15 4.82 11.03
C LEU A 514 -14.46 5.35 9.63
N VAL A 515 -15.54 4.87 9.01
CA VAL A 515 -16.03 5.32 7.70
C VAL A 515 -16.43 6.78 7.74
N LEU A 516 -17.18 7.21 8.76
CA LEU A 516 -17.65 8.58 8.93
C LEU A 516 -16.49 9.58 9.02
N THR A 517 -15.39 9.20 9.67
CA THR A 517 -14.23 10.08 9.91
C THR A 517 -13.17 10.03 8.81
N ASN A 518 -13.10 8.95 8.02
CA ASN A 518 -12.07 8.77 6.99
C ASN A 518 -12.61 8.75 5.56
N THR A 519 -13.49 7.81 5.23
CA THR A 519 -13.94 7.56 3.84
C THR A 519 -15.06 8.52 3.43
N TRP A 520 -16.03 8.75 4.32
CA TRP A 520 -17.19 9.60 4.06
C TRP A 520 -16.83 11.05 3.68
N PRO A 521 -15.89 11.73 4.37
CA PRO A 521 -15.53 13.10 4.00
C PRO A 521 -14.88 13.17 2.62
N LYS A 522 -14.09 12.16 2.24
CA LYS A 522 -13.47 12.07 0.91
C LYS A 522 -14.53 11.84 -0.17
N PHE A 523 -15.47 10.94 0.07
CA PHE A 523 -16.59 10.65 -0.84
C PHE A 523 -17.43 11.91 -1.11
N ILE A 524 -17.82 12.62 -0.04
CA ILE A 524 -18.62 13.86 -0.17
C ILE A 524 -17.85 14.96 -0.90
N LYS A 525 -16.55 15.11 -0.62
CA LYS A 525 -15.70 16.09 -1.31
C LYS A 525 -15.60 15.79 -2.81
N GLU A 526 -15.41 14.51 -3.16
CA GLU A 526 -15.35 14.09 -4.55
C GLU A 526 -16.69 14.29 -5.27
N ARG A 527 -17.80 13.88 -4.66
CA ARG A 527 -19.14 14.08 -5.23
C ARG A 527 -19.45 15.55 -5.49
N ARG A 528 -19.13 16.44 -4.54
CA ARG A 528 -19.27 17.90 -4.74
C ARG A 528 -18.40 18.42 -5.90
N SER A 529 -17.20 17.88 -6.08
CA SER A 529 -16.33 18.28 -7.18
C SER A 529 -16.91 17.87 -8.55
N TYR A 530 -17.49 16.67 -8.65
CA TYR A 530 -18.21 16.22 -9.84
C TYR A 530 -19.47 17.05 -10.11
N ASP A 531 -20.30 17.31 -9.09
CA ASP A 531 -21.51 18.12 -9.22
C ASP A 531 -21.18 19.55 -9.67
N SER A 532 -20.07 20.13 -9.17
CA SER A 532 -19.59 21.45 -9.58
C SER A 532 -19.08 21.46 -11.02
N ALA A 533 -18.31 20.43 -11.43
CA ALA A 533 -17.79 20.31 -12.79
C ALA A 533 -18.92 20.09 -13.82
N SER A 534 -19.87 19.21 -13.52
CA SER A 534 -21.05 18.98 -14.38
C SER A 534 -21.95 20.21 -14.50
N SER A 535 -22.08 21.01 -13.44
CA SER A 535 -22.83 22.27 -13.49
C SER A 535 -22.15 23.33 -14.35
N MET A 536 -20.81 23.32 -14.45
CA MET A 536 -20.05 24.18 -15.35
C MET A 536 -20.11 23.72 -16.81
N GLU A 537 -20.23 22.42 -17.07
CA GLU A 537 -20.40 21.86 -18.42
C GLU A 537 -21.83 22.04 -18.94
N SER A 538 -22.86 21.90 -18.09
CA SER A 538 -24.26 22.13 -18.47
C SER A 538 -24.63 23.62 -18.62
N GLY A 539 -23.73 24.53 -18.25
CA GLY A 539 -23.89 25.98 -18.37
C GLY A 539 -23.19 26.59 -19.60
N LYS A 540 -22.64 25.76 -20.48
CA LYS A 540 -22.16 26.13 -21.82
C LYS A 540 -23.11 25.54 -22.86
#